data_AF-A0A6J6SG64-F1
#
_entry.id   AF-A0A6J6SG64-F1
#
_cell.length_a   1.000
_cell.length_b   1.000
_cell.length_c   1.000
_cell.angle_alpha   90.00
_cell.angle_beta   90.00
_cell.angle_gamma   90.00
#
_symmetry.space_group_name_H-M   'P 1'
#
loop_
_entity.id
_entity.type
_entity.pdbx_description
1 polymer ?
#
loop_
_entity_poly.entity_id
_entity_poly.type
_entity_poly.pdbx_seq_one_letter_code
_entity_poly.pdbx_strand_id
1 'polypeptide(L)'
;MTAFDRIAEDLQVRRAEAGSPSYAEIALRIGRLREERGGADATARPARTTVYDAFRTGRRRMDTALVLDIVRALGADEEEVADWAERCRAARLADVTPSRAVDDADPGSPPPPTPSAPPVPAEPPPPVTAGAGLLVALGCVAVNLVGRILVVVIPEIPLYLDMVGTAVAAVILGPWWGAGVGLSTNLLGVAVSGGDSIPFAIVNVAGALIWGYGVRRWRMGLTLPRFFALNCLTAIVCTSLAVPIILALGGETGNGADDVIAAIQETVQSLWVAVASANILTSLADKTISGFVALLAVDVLPRAVTAPVRPLMPLAAAPQHASVRSGP
;
A
#
# COMPACT_ATOMS: atom_id res chain seq x y z
N MET A 1 12.67 8.58 35.55
CA MET A 1 13.52 8.85 34.38
C MET A 1 14.46 7.68 34.21
N THR A 2 14.33 6.92 33.12
CA THR A 2 15.12 5.71 32.85
C THR A 2 16.53 6.05 32.35
N ALA A 3 17.44 5.08 32.32
CA ALA A 3 18.76 5.27 31.73
C ALA A 3 18.68 5.58 30.22
N PHE A 4 17.68 5.05 29.51
CA PHE A 4 17.41 5.36 28.10
C PHE A 4 16.81 6.75 27.87
N ASP A 5 16.09 7.32 28.85
CA ASP A 5 15.60 8.69 28.78
C ASP A 5 16.76 9.69 28.75
N ARG A 6 17.80 9.45 29.56
CA ARG A 6 19.03 10.25 29.54
C ARG A 6 19.74 10.20 28.19
N ILE A 7 19.83 9.02 27.56
CA ILE A 7 20.40 8.88 26.21
C ILE A 7 19.60 9.67 25.18
N ALA A 8 18.26 9.64 25.26
CA ALA A 8 17.40 10.40 24.35
C ALA A 8 17.56 11.92 24.53
N GLU A 9 17.66 12.40 25.78
CA GLU A 9 17.90 13.81 26.11
C GLU A 9 19.28 14.26 25.62
N ASP A 10 20.33 13.48 25.87
CA ASP A 10 21.68 13.77 25.39
C ASP A 10 21.73 13.83 23.85
N LEU A 11 20.97 12.96 23.17
CA LEU A 11 20.86 13.00 21.70
C LEU A 11 20.19 14.29 21.23
N GLN A 12 19.16 14.77 21.92
CA GLN A 12 18.51 16.04 21.61
C GLN A 12 19.48 17.21 21.75
N VAL A 13 20.30 17.22 22.81
CA VAL A 13 21.36 18.22 23.02
C VAL A 13 22.38 18.15 21.88
N ARG A 14 22.88 16.96 21.54
CA ARG A 14 23.86 16.79 20.47
C ARG A 14 23.33 17.22 19.10
N ARG A 15 22.04 16.97 18.83
CA ARG A 15 21.37 17.45 17.62
C ARG A 15 21.28 18.98 17.58
N ALA A 16 21.07 19.63 18.72
CA ALA A 16 21.06 21.09 18.79
C ALA A 16 22.45 21.66 18.49
N GLU A 17 23.51 21.07 19.07
CA GLU A 17 24.92 21.44 18.81
C GLU A 17 25.32 21.25 17.35
N ALA A 18 24.80 20.21 16.69
CA ALA A 18 25.03 19.93 15.27
C ALA A 18 24.22 20.83 14.31
N GLY A 19 23.57 21.89 14.80
CA GLY A 19 22.80 22.83 13.99
C GLY A 19 21.36 22.40 13.71
N SER A 20 20.80 21.50 14.53
CA SER A 20 19.41 21.03 14.44
C SER A 20 18.97 20.44 13.09
N PRO A 21 19.78 19.57 12.44
CA PRO A 21 19.41 18.97 11.16
C PRO A 21 18.07 18.22 11.24
N SER A 22 17.35 18.14 10.12
CA SER A 22 16.07 17.43 10.09
C SER A 22 16.27 15.92 10.28
N TYR A 23 15.29 15.20 10.84
CA TYR A 23 15.39 13.73 10.99
C TYR A 23 15.53 12.99 9.65
N ALA A 24 15.00 13.57 8.56
CA ALA A 24 15.16 13.02 7.22
C ALA A 24 16.60 13.17 6.71
N GLU A 25 17.25 14.28 7.05
CA GLU A 25 18.65 14.55 6.74
C GLU A 25 19.60 13.68 7.56
N ILE A 26 19.34 13.49 8.85
CA ILE A 26 20.09 12.54 9.68
C ILE A 26 20.01 11.14 9.08
N ALA A 27 18.81 10.70 8.66
CA ALA A 27 18.65 9.42 7.97
C ALA A 27 19.41 9.34 6.63
N LEU A 28 19.55 10.45 5.89
CA LEU A 28 20.38 10.50 4.66
C LEU A 28 21.87 10.35 4.99
N ARG A 29 22.35 11.07 6.00
CA ARG A 29 23.74 11.02 6.44
C ARG A 29 24.14 9.62 6.93
N ILE A 30 23.27 8.95 7.69
CA ILE A 30 23.48 7.56 8.12
C ILE A 30 23.62 6.62 6.91
N GLY A 31 22.77 6.76 5.89
CA GLY A 31 22.85 5.97 4.67
C GLY A 31 24.21 6.09 3.99
N ARG A 32 24.69 7.32 3.79
CA ARG A 32 26.02 7.58 3.20
C ARG A 32 27.15 6.98 4.03
N LEU A 33 27.12 7.15 5.36
CA LEU A 33 28.15 6.60 6.25
C LEU A 33 28.20 5.06 6.23
N ARG A 34 27.04 4.39 6.10
CA ARG A 34 26.96 2.92 5.99
C ARG A 34 27.48 2.43 4.63
N GLU A 35 27.20 3.16 3.55
CA GLU A 35 27.73 2.88 2.22
C GLU A 35 29.25 3.02 2.15
N GLU A 36 29.80 4.09 2.76
CA GLU A 36 31.25 4.35 2.82
C GLU A 36 32.02 3.29 3.62
N ARG A 37 31.41 2.70 4.64
CA ARG A 37 32.03 1.67 5.50
C ARG A 37 32.03 0.28 4.89
N GLY A 38 31.09 -0.01 3.99
CA GLY A 38 30.89 -1.34 3.43
C GLY A 38 30.45 -2.39 4.47
N GLY A 39 29.81 -3.47 4.01
CA GLY A 39 29.34 -4.56 4.88
C GLY A 39 27.87 -4.96 4.62
N ALA A 40 27.37 -5.93 5.38
CA ALA A 40 26.02 -6.51 5.21
C ALA A 40 24.88 -5.48 5.36
N ASP A 41 25.13 -4.38 6.09
CA ASP A 41 24.16 -3.31 6.35
C ASP A 41 24.31 -2.07 5.44
N ALA A 42 25.21 -2.13 4.45
CA ALA A 42 25.52 -0.99 3.57
C ALA A 42 24.30 -0.45 2.80
N THR A 43 23.30 -1.28 2.52
CA THR A 43 22.05 -0.89 1.84
C THR A 43 20.89 -0.55 2.79
N ALA A 44 21.07 -0.73 4.11
CA ALA A 44 19.98 -0.62 5.08
C ALA A 44 19.89 0.81 5.63
N ARG A 45 19.37 1.76 4.84
CA ARG A 45 19.11 3.12 5.36
C ARG A 45 17.92 3.11 6.35
N PRO A 46 18.07 3.65 7.58
CA PRO A 46 16.97 3.70 8.52
C PRO A 46 15.86 4.67 8.07
N ALA A 47 14.61 4.34 8.38
CA ALA A 47 13.47 5.22 8.08
C ALA A 47 13.50 6.47 8.96
N ARG A 48 12.96 7.59 8.44
CA ARG A 48 12.85 8.87 9.17
C ARG A 48 12.18 8.71 10.54
N THR A 49 11.13 7.89 10.60
CA THR A 49 10.38 7.61 11.84
C THR A 49 11.25 6.88 12.85
N THR A 50 12.07 5.92 12.43
CA THR A 50 13.03 5.20 13.28
C THR A 50 14.07 6.15 13.88
N VAL A 51 14.57 7.10 13.09
CA VAL A 51 15.51 8.13 13.58
C VAL A 51 14.81 9.06 14.57
N TYR A 52 13.65 9.61 14.24
CA TYR A 52 12.85 10.46 15.13
C TYR A 52 12.59 9.79 16.49
N ASP A 53 12.26 8.51 16.44
CA ASP A 53 11.95 7.68 17.57
C ASP A 53 13.12 7.50 18.56
N ALA A 54 14.37 7.55 18.08
CA ALA A 54 15.55 7.49 18.94
C ALA A 54 15.72 8.72 19.85
N PHE A 55 15.12 9.86 19.47
CA PHE A 55 15.14 11.10 20.26
C PHE A 55 14.00 11.19 21.27
N ARG A 56 13.10 10.19 21.37
CA ARG A 56 11.95 10.24 22.28
C ARG A 56 12.26 9.57 23.62
N THR A 57 11.90 10.24 24.71
CA THR A 57 11.86 9.68 26.06
C THR A 57 10.66 8.72 26.24
N GLY A 58 10.64 7.98 27.34
CA GLY A 58 9.65 6.96 27.69
C GLY A 58 9.95 5.58 27.13
N ARG A 59 11.18 5.33 26.65
CA ARG A 59 11.57 4.06 26.03
C ARG A 59 12.23 3.13 27.03
N ARG A 60 11.75 1.88 27.07
CA ARG A 60 12.40 0.78 27.81
C ARG A 60 13.48 0.05 27.01
N ARG A 61 13.60 0.32 25.71
CA ARG A 61 14.60 -0.30 24.84
C ARG A 61 15.02 0.64 23.72
N MET A 62 16.30 0.63 23.39
CA MET A 62 16.90 1.45 22.34
C MET A 62 17.94 0.63 21.58
N ASP A 63 17.94 0.75 20.24
CA ASP A 63 18.94 0.09 19.40
C ASP A 63 20.24 0.89 19.43
N THR A 64 21.27 0.33 20.06
CA THR A 64 22.59 0.98 20.15
C THR A 64 23.23 1.17 18.78
N ALA A 65 23.08 0.24 17.84
CA ALA A 65 23.69 0.40 16.51
C ALA A 65 23.14 1.66 15.82
N LEU A 66 21.83 1.87 15.92
CA LEU A 66 21.18 3.07 15.42
C LEU A 66 21.63 4.34 16.16
N VAL A 67 21.79 4.31 17.48
CA VAL A 67 22.27 5.46 18.27
C VAL A 67 23.67 5.87 17.83
N LEU A 68 24.59 4.91 17.66
CA LEU A 68 25.96 5.20 17.22
C LEU A 68 25.99 5.79 15.81
N ASP A 69 25.11 5.32 14.93
CA ASP A 69 25.00 5.87 13.57
C ASP A 69 24.41 7.29 13.57
N ILE A 70 23.44 7.57 14.44
CA ILE A 70 22.91 8.93 14.63
C ILE A 70 24.02 9.86 15.11
N VAL A 71 24.78 9.45 16.12
CA VAL A 71 25.87 10.25 16.71
C VAL A 71 26.96 10.56 15.67
N ARG A 72 27.37 9.56 14.87
CA ARG A 72 28.28 9.78 13.72
C ARG A 72 27.71 10.71 12.67
N ALA A 73 26.42 10.56 12.34
CA ALA A 73 25.74 11.45 11.39
C ALA A 73 25.60 12.90 11.88
N LEU A 74 25.68 13.11 13.20
CA LEU A 74 25.73 14.42 13.84
C LEU A 74 27.16 14.99 13.95
N GLY A 75 28.18 14.24 13.49
CA GLY A 75 29.56 14.73 13.36
C GLY A 75 30.49 14.35 14.51
N ALA A 76 30.11 13.37 15.35
CA ALA A 76 30.99 12.82 16.37
C ALA A 76 32.19 12.06 15.76
N ASP A 77 33.34 12.15 16.42
CA ASP A 77 34.51 11.35 16.10
C ASP A 77 34.40 9.93 16.70
N GLU A 78 35.33 9.03 16.36
CA GLU A 78 35.25 7.64 16.82
C GLU A 78 35.53 7.47 18.32
N GLU A 79 36.17 8.44 18.97
CA GLU A 79 36.37 8.45 20.43
C GLU A 79 35.06 8.77 21.15
N GLU A 80 34.38 9.84 20.74
CA GLU A 80 33.06 10.20 21.25
C GLU A 80 32.05 9.06 21.00
N VAL A 81 32.11 8.42 19.84
CA VAL A 81 31.21 7.29 19.54
C VAL A 81 31.47 6.08 20.45
N ALA A 82 32.72 5.83 20.86
CA ALA A 82 33.03 4.78 21.82
C ALA A 82 32.41 5.08 23.21
N ASP A 83 32.43 6.34 23.64
CA ASP A 83 31.78 6.79 24.88
C ASP A 83 30.25 6.62 24.84
N TRP A 84 29.63 6.93 23.70
CA TRP A 84 28.21 6.67 23.47
C TRP A 84 27.89 5.17 23.51
N ALA A 85 28.78 4.31 23.01
CA ALA A 85 28.61 2.87 23.06
C ALA A 85 28.67 2.35 24.51
N GLU A 86 29.57 2.88 25.33
CA GLU A 86 29.67 2.55 26.76
C GLU A 86 28.41 2.96 27.53
N ARG A 87 27.94 4.19 27.32
CA ARG A 87 26.69 4.68 27.94
C ARG A 87 25.48 3.82 27.56
N CYS A 88 25.38 3.44 26.28
CA CYS A 88 24.33 2.54 25.82
C CYS A 88 24.41 1.15 26.46
N ARG A 89 25.61 0.61 26.66
CA ARG A 89 25.83 -0.69 27.32
C ARG A 89 25.47 -0.63 28.81
N ALA A 90 25.90 0.43 29.50
CA ALA A 90 25.56 0.68 30.90
C ALA A 90 24.04 0.84 31.10
N ALA A 91 23.35 1.55 30.19
CA ALA A 91 21.90 1.70 30.23
C ALA A 91 21.17 0.36 30.05
N ARG A 92 21.65 -0.54 29.18
CA ARG A 92 21.11 -1.91 29.05
C ARG A 92 21.34 -2.73 30.33
N LEU A 93 22.51 -2.64 30.94
CA LEU A 93 22.83 -3.36 32.18
C LEU A 93 22.00 -2.88 33.38
N ALA A 94 21.73 -1.57 33.45
CA ALA A 94 20.88 -0.96 34.46
C ALA A 94 19.39 -1.37 34.32
N ASP A 95 18.93 -1.71 33.11
CA ASP A 95 17.57 -2.21 32.86
C ASP A 95 17.45 -3.73 33.12
N VAL A 96 18.55 -4.48 33.01
CA VAL A 96 18.59 -5.94 33.27
C VAL A 96 18.80 -6.28 34.75
N THR A 97 19.29 -5.34 35.56
CA THR A 97 19.46 -5.56 37.00
C THR A 97 18.19 -5.19 37.76
N PRO A 98 17.39 -6.14 38.29
CA PRO A 98 16.32 -5.77 39.20
C PRO A 98 16.96 -5.19 40.46
N SER A 99 16.57 -3.96 40.80
CA SER A 99 16.97 -3.28 42.03
C SER A 99 16.69 -4.17 43.24
N ARG A 100 17.74 -4.78 43.80
CA ARG A 100 17.74 -5.24 45.19
C ARG A 100 17.76 -4.00 46.07
N ALA A 101 16.60 -3.46 46.35
CA ALA A 101 16.38 -2.60 47.50
C ALA A 101 15.14 -3.13 48.23
N VAL A 102 15.40 -3.48 49.49
CA VAL A 102 14.52 -3.96 50.54
C VAL A 102 13.15 -3.29 50.49
N ASP A 103 12.07 -4.07 50.55
CA ASP A 103 10.82 -3.60 51.14
C ASP A 103 10.06 -4.76 51.78
N ASP A 104 9.54 -4.46 52.97
CA ASP A 104 8.73 -5.29 53.84
C ASP A 104 7.56 -5.94 53.09
N ALA A 105 7.32 -7.21 53.43
CA ALA A 105 6.22 -7.99 52.90
C ALA A 105 4.87 -7.47 53.43
N ASP A 106 4.06 -6.88 52.55
CA ASP A 106 2.61 -6.74 52.72
C ASP A 106 1.91 -7.99 52.10
N PRO A 107 1.25 -8.86 52.88
CA PRO A 107 0.72 -10.14 52.40
C PRO A 107 -0.60 -10.04 51.61
N GLY A 108 -1.00 -8.86 51.12
CA GLY A 108 -2.30 -8.61 50.47
C GLY A 108 -2.30 -8.36 48.97
N SER A 109 -1.15 -8.25 48.29
CA SER A 109 -1.12 -7.84 46.88
C SER A 109 -1.20 -9.03 45.91
N PRO A 110 -2.15 -9.06 44.95
CA PRO A 110 -2.17 -10.09 43.91
C PRO A 110 -0.88 -10.02 43.09
N PRO A 111 -0.34 -11.17 42.65
CA PRO A 111 0.97 -11.20 42.00
C PRO A 111 0.98 -10.28 40.77
N PRO A 112 2.07 -9.51 40.56
CA PRO A 112 2.16 -8.60 39.43
C PRO A 112 2.01 -9.39 38.12
N PRO A 113 1.30 -8.85 37.11
CA PRO A 113 1.17 -9.52 35.83
C PRO A 113 2.55 -9.76 35.25
N THR A 114 2.88 -11.03 35.01
CA THR A 114 4.12 -11.48 34.38
C THR A 114 4.42 -10.60 33.16
N PRO A 115 5.64 -10.05 33.02
CA PRO A 115 5.99 -9.20 31.89
C PRO A 115 5.75 -9.97 30.60
N SER A 116 4.79 -9.49 29.80
CA SER A 116 4.49 -10.03 28.48
C SER A 116 5.79 -10.10 27.68
N ALA A 117 6.10 -11.30 27.19
CA ALA A 117 7.27 -11.54 26.34
C ALA A 117 7.38 -10.46 25.24
N PRO A 118 8.60 -10.08 24.83
CA PRO A 118 8.78 -9.14 23.72
C PRO A 118 7.91 -9.59 22.54
N PRO A 119 7.19 -8.68 21.86
CA PRO A 119 6.35 -9.06 20.74
C PRO A 119 7.25 -9.78 19.72
N VAL A 120 7.00 -11.08 19.56
CA VAL A 120 7.60 -11.90 18.51
C VAL A 120 7.41 -11.13 17.20
N PRO A 121 8.44 -11.02 16.33
CA PRO A 121 8.26 -10.44 15.01
C PRO A 121 7.01 -11.05 14.40
N ALA A 122 6.01 -10.22 14.08
CA ALA A 122 4.73 -10.72 13.60
C ALA A 122 4.99 -11.62 12.41
N GLU A 123 4.63 -12.90 12.54
CA GLU A 123 4.80 -13.87 11.49
C GLU A 123 4.15 -13.30 10.22
N PRO A 124 4.82 -13.37 9.05
CA PRO A 124 4.21 -12.92 7.81
C PRO A 124 2.85 -13.60 7.66
N PRO A 125 1.80 -12.85 7.28
CA PRO A 125 0.46 -13.41 7.21
C PRO A 125 0.47 -14.64 6.29
N PRO A 126 -0.28 -15.70 6.64
CA PRO A 126 -0.31 -16.90 5.83
C PRO A 126 -0.73 -16.54 4.40
N PRO A 127 -0.18 -17.24 3.39
CA PRO A 127 -0.59 -17.02 2.01
C PRO A 127 -2.09 -17.30 1.86
N VAL A 128 -2.74 -16.56 0.96
CA VAL A 128 -4.15 -16.81 0.63
C VAL A 128 -4.30 -18.24 0.16
N THR A 129 -5.23 -18.99 0.77
CA THR A 129 -5.51 -20.35 0.33
C THR A 129 -6.08 -20.33 -1.08
N ALA A 130 -5.77 -21.33 -1.90
CA ALA A 130 -6.25 -21.40 -3.28
C ALA A 130 -7.79 -21.34 -3.35
N GLY A 131 -8.49 -21.97 -2.39
CA GLY A 131 -9.96 -21.92 -2.30
C GLY A 131 -10.49 -20.52 -1.99
N ALA A 132 -9.90 -19.78 -1.05
CA ALA A 132 -10.32 -18.42 -0.75
C ALA A 132 -10.03 -17.47 -1.93
N GLY A 133 -8.86 -17.62 -2.58
CA GLY A 133 -8.51 -16.87 -3.78
C GLY A 133 -9.50 -17.13 -4.93
N LEU A 134 -9.87 -18.39 -5.16
CA LEU A 134 -10.86 -18.76 -6.16
C LEU A 134 -12.24 -18.18 -5.86
N LEU A 135 -12.70 -18.23 -4.61
CA LEU A 135 -13.99 -17.62 -4.22
C LEU A 135 -14.02 -16.12 -4.48
N VAL A 136 -12.93 -15.41 -4.14
CA VAL A 136 -12.81 -13.97 -4.45
C VAL A 136 -12.80 -13.75 -5.96
N ALA A 137 -12.06 -14.55 -6.73
CA ALA A 137 -12.01 -14.44 -8.18
C ALA A 137 -13.38 -14.68 -8.84
N LEU A 138 -14.13 -15.70 -8.40
CA LEU A 138 -15.49 -15.98 -8.88
C LEU A 138 -16.45 -14.83 -8.55
N GLY A 139 -16.38 -14.28 -7.34
CA GLY A 139 -17.14 -13.09 -6.95
C GLY A 139 -16.80 -11.88 -7.82
N CYS A 140 -15.52 -11.69 -8.16
CA CYS A 140 -15.08 -10.60 -9.04
C CYS A 140 -15.60 -10.77 -10.47
N VAL A 141 -15.60 -11.99 -11.02
CA VAL A 141 -16.21 -12.28 -12.33
C VAL A 141 -17.70 -11.94 -12.30
N ALA A 142 -18.42 -12.36 -11.25
CA ALA A 142 -19.84 -12.06 -11.09
C ALA A 142 -20.11 -10.54 -11.03
N VAL A 143 -19.31 -9.78 -10.27
CA VAL A 143 -19.40 -8.31 -10.22
C VAL A 143 -19.22 -7.69 -11.61
N ASN A 144 -18.24 -8.14 -12.39
CA ASN A 144 -18.03 -7.63 -13.75
C ASN A 144 -19.22 -7.95 -14.67
N LEU A 145 -19.78 -9.15 -14.58
CA LEU A 145 -20.96 -9.53 -15.38
C LEU A 145 -22.20 -8.72 -14.99
N VAL A 146 -22.39 -8.44 -13.70
CA VAL A 146 -23.45 -7.53 -13.22
C VAL A 146 -23.23 -6.12 -13.73
N GLY A 147 -22.01 -5.59 -13.68
CA GLY A 147 -21.68 -4.28 -14.24
C GLY A 147 -22.01 -4.19 -15.72
N ARG A 148 -21.66 -5.24 -16.48
CA ARG A 148 -21.99 -5.36 -17.91
C ARG A 148 -23.51 -5.39 -18.16
N ILE A 149 -24.27 -6.17 -17.38
CA ILE A 149 -25.73 -6.20 -17.47
C ILE A 149 -26.32 -4.81 -17.15
N LEU A 150 -25.79 -4.12 -16.15
CA LEU A 150 -26.27 -2.80 -15.75
C LEU A 150 -26.13 -1.77 -16.89
N VAL A 151 -25.01 -1.78 -17.61
CA VAL A 151 -24.79 -0.89 -18.77
C VAL A 151 -25.73 -1.23 -19.93
N VAL A 152 -26.07 -2.51 -20.13
CA VAL A 152 -27.08 -2.92 -21.13
C VAL A 152 -28.48 -2.45 -20.74
N VAL A 153 -28.83 -2.49 -19.46
CA VAL A 153 -30.16 -2.07 -18.95
C VAL A 153 -30.29 -0.56 -18.83
N ILE A 154 -29.18 0.16 -18.59
CA ILE A 154 -29.12 1.62 -18.45
C ILE A 154 -28.11 2.16 -19.49
N PRO A 155 -28.56 2.39 -20.74
CA PRO A 155 -27.67 2.73 -21.86
C PRO A 155 -26.95 4.08 -21.68
N GLU A 156 -27.55 4.99 -20.90
CA GLU A 156 -27.06 6.35 -20.66
C GLU A 156 -25.77 6.41 -19.83
N ILE A 157 -25.28 5.28 -19.31
CA ILE A 157 -24.02 5.23 -18.56
C ILE A 157 -22.86 5.13 -19.57
N PRO A 158 -22.01 6.16 -19.74
CA PRO A 158 -20.92 6.15 -20.71
C PRO A 158 -19.69 5.43 -20.16
N LEU A 159 -19.87 4.29 -19.48
CA LEU A 159 -18.83 3.50 -18.82
C LEU A 159 -19.05 2.01 -19.11
N TYR A 160 -17.99 1.21 -18.92
CA TYR A 160 -18.04 -0.23 -19.21
C TYR A 160 -18.36 -1.05 -17.95
N LEU A 161 -17.84 -0.64 -16.78
CA LEU A 161 -18.05 -1.26 -15.46
C LEU A 161 -17.67 -2.75 -15.36
N ASP A 162 -17.08 -3.33 -16.41
CA ASP A 162 -16.73 -4.76 -16.53
C ASP A 162 -15.29 -5.08 -16.08
N MET A 163 -14.61 -4.10 -15.48
CA MET A 163 -13.25 -4.23 -14.97
C MET A 163 -13.14 -3.97 -13.46
N VAL A 164 -14.25 -3.72 -12.75
CA VAL A 164 -14.26 -3.45 -11.30
C VAL A 164 -13.72 -4.65 -10.52
N GLY A 165 -14.30 -5.83 -10.75
CA GLY A 165 -13.83 -7.09 -10.18
C GLY A 165 -12.43 -7.46 -10.65
N THR A 166 -12.07 -7.12 -11.88
CA THR A 166 -10.70 -7.32 -12.39
C THR A 166 -9.68 -6.51 -11.58
N ALA A 167 -9.98 -5.24 -11.32
CA ALA A 167 -9.14 -4.38 -10.49
C ALA A 167 -9.03 -4.92 -9.06
N VAL A 168 -10.16 -5.33 -8.45
CA VAL A 168 -10.20 -5.93 -7.10
C VAL A 168 -9.29 -7.17 -7.04
N ALA A 169 -9.45 -8.12 -7.96
CA ALA A 169 -8.65 -9.34 -8.00
C ALA A 169 -7.17 -9.05 -8.27
N ALA A 170 -6.86 -8.13 -9.20
CA ALA A 170 -5.49 -7.73 -9.51
C ALA A 170 -4.77 -7.12 -8.29
N VAL A 171 -5.44 -6.23 -7.57
CA VAL A 171 -4.91 -5.56 -6.39
C VAL A 171 -4.74 -6.56 -5.25
N ILE A 172 -5.78 -7.34 -4.92
CA ILE A 172 -5.82 -8.20 -3.73
C ILE A 172 -5.09 -9.52 -3.93
N LEU A 173 -5.36 -10.25 -5.02
CA LEU A 173 -4.81 -11.58 -5.25
C LEU A 173 -3.53 -11.53 -6.11
N GLY A 174 -3.39 -10.50 -6.94
CA GLY A 174 -2.21 -10.27 -7.77
C GLY A 174 -2.52 -10.24 -9.27
N PRO A 175 -1.53 -9.84 -10.09
CA PRO A 175 -1.73 -9.51 -11.50
C PRO A 175 -2.32 -10.66 -12.33
N TRP A 176 -1.85 -11.89 -12.11
CA TRP A 176 -2.32 -13.05 -12.88
C TRP A 176 -3.70 -13.55 -12.46
N TRP A 177 -4.08 -13.38 -11.19
CA TRP A 177 -5.45 -13.63 -10.75
C TRP A 177 -6.42 -12.63 -11.38
N GLY A 178 -6.04 -11.34 -11.38
CA GLY A 178 -6.79 -10.31 -12.09
C GLY A 178 -6.89 -10.60 -13.59
N ALA A 179 -5.80 -11.01 -14.24
CA ALA A 179 -5.81 -11.37 -15.66
C ALA A 179 -6.77 -12.54 -15.94
N GLY A 180 -6.77 -13.56 -15.08
CA GLY A 180 -7.72 -14.67 -15.14
C GLY A 180 -9.18 -14.22 -15.01
N VAL A 181 -9.47 -13.33 -14.06
CA VAL A 181 -10.80 -12.71 -13.90
C VAL A 181 -11.20 -11.94 -15.16
N GLY A 182 -10.34 -11.05 -15.67
CA GLY A 182 -10.63 -10.24 -16.86
C GLY A 182 -10.86 -11.09 -18.11
N LEU A 183 -10.01 -12.09 -18.34
CA LEU A 183 -10.19 -13.07 -19.42
C LEU A 183 -11.53 -13.80 -19.29
N SER A 184 -11.83 -14.31 -18.09
CA SER A 184 -13.07 -15.06 -17.84
C SER A 184 -14.31 -14.21 -18.02
N THR A 185 -14.28 -12.96 -17.55
CA THR A 185 -15.37 -11.98 -17.74
C THR A 185 -15.66 -11.76 -19.22
N ASN A 186 -14.65 -11.54 -20.05
CA ASN A 186 -14.86 -11.29 -21.47
C ASN A 186 -15.35 -12.53 -22.21
N LEU A 187 -14.84 -13.72 -21.89
CA LEU A 187 -15.31 -14.98 -22.50
C LEU A 187 -16.74 -15.33 -22.10
N LEU A 188 -17.08 -15.22 -20.80
CA LEU A 188 -18.44 -15.51 -20.31
C LEU A 188 -19.44 -14.44 -20.74
N GLY A 189 -18.99 -13.19 -20.84
CA GLY A 189 -19.85 -12.09 -21.23
C GLY A 189 -20.23 -12.08 -22.71
N VAL A 190 -19.74 -13.04 -23.51
CA VAL A 190 -20.28 -13.34 -24.86
C VAL A 190 -21.78 -13.64 -24.79
N ALA A 191 -22.23 -14.31 -23.72
CA ALA A 191 -23.65 -14.60 -23.52
C ALA A 191 -24.51 -13.36 -23.25
N VAL A 192 -23.91 -12.23 -22.86
CA VAL A 192 -24.61 -10.99 -22.51
C VAL A 192 -24.50 -9.95 -23.62
N SER A 193 -23.31 -9.77 -24.19
CA SER A 193 -22.98 -8.67 -25.10
C SER A 193 -22.53 -9.13 -26.49
N GLY A 194 -22.62 -10.44 -26.79
CA GLY A 194 -22.22 -11.00 -28.07
C GLY A 194 -20.70 -11.21 -28.23
N GLY A 195 -20.33 -11.70 -29.43
CA GLY A 195 -18.97 -12.11 -29.78
C GLY A 195 -17.94 -10.98 -29.78
N ASP A 196 -18.38 -9.73 -29.93
CA ASP A 196 -17.53 -8.54 -29.96
C ASP A 196 -16.81 -8.30 -28.62
N SER A 197 -17.26 -8.96 -27.55
CA SER A 197 -16.60 -8.91 -26.25
C SER A 197 -15.29 -9.69 -26.16
N ILE A 198 -15.03 -10.65 -27.05
CA ILE A 198 -13.85 -11.53 -27.01
C ILE A 198 -12.54 -10.75 -27.23
N PRO A 199 -12.41 -9.90 -28.28
CA PRO A 199 -11.20 -9.10 -28.48
C PRO A 199 -10.85 -8.22 -27.27
N PHE A 200 -11.83 -7.69 -26.55
CA PHE A 200 -11.61 -6.85 -25.37
C PHE A 200 -11.05 -7.63 -24.16
N ALA A 201 -10.97 -8.96 -24.21
CA ALA A 201 -10.27 -9.75 -23.18
C ALA A 201 -8.81 -9.29 -23.01
N ILE A 202 -8.12 -8.90 -24.10
CA ILE A 202 -6.75 -8.40 -24.01
C ILE A 202 -6.66 -7.08 -23.25
N VAL A 203 -7.67 -6.21 -23.40
CA VAL A 203 -7.78 -4.93 -22.70
C VAL A 203 -7.96 -5.18 -21.20
N ASN A 204 -8.84 -6.12 -20.85
CA ASN A 204 -9.12 -6.49 -19.47
C ASN A 204 -7.88 -7.10 -18.79
N VAL A 205 -7.20 -8.02 -19.47
CA VAL A 205 -5.94 -8.61 -19.03
C VAL A 205 -4.85 -7.55 -18.84
N ALA A 206 -4.64 -6.67 -19.83
CA ALA A 206 -3.63 -5.61 -19.73
C ALA A 206 -3.88 -4.70 -18.52
N GLY A 207 -5.13 -4.29 -18.30
CA GLY A 207 -5.48 -3.48 -17.13
C GLY A 207 -5.22 -4.20 -15.81
N ALA A 208 -5.54 -5.49 -15.72
CA ALA A 208 -5.23 -6.31 -14.55
C ALA A 208 -3.75 -6.37 -14.23
N LEU A 209 -2.91 -6.58 -15.25
CA LEU A 209 -1.46 -6.63 -15.08
C LEU A 209 -0.92 -5.29 -14.58
N ILE A 210 -1.39 -4.18 -15.15
CA ILE A 210 -0.96 -2.83 -14.74
C ILE A 210 -1.37 -2.56 -13.30
N TRP A 211 -2.62 -2.80 -12.91
CA TRP A 211 -3.05 -2.61 -11.52
C TRP A 211 -2.27 -3.50 -10.55
N GLY A 212 -2.15 -4.79 -10.85
CA GLY A 212 -1.50 -5.76 -9.98
C GLY A 212 -0.01 -5.47 -9.79
N TYR A 213 0.74 -5.24 -10.87
CA TYR A 213 2.15 -4.87 -10.78
C TYR A 213 2.35 -3.44 -10.25
N GLY A 214 1.48 -2.51 -10.58
CA GLY A 214 1.54 -1.13 -10.10
C GLY A 214 1.41 -1.05 -8.58
N VAL A 215 0.51 -1.83 -7.99
CA VAL A 215 0.39 -1.94 -6.54
C VAL A 215 1.55 -2.70 -5.92
N ARG A 216 1.88 -3.89 -6.45
CA ARG A 216 2.81 -4.82 -5.77
C ARG A 216 4.28 -4.53 -6.03
N ARG A 217 4.64 -4.15 -7.26
CA ARG A 217 6.03 -3.87 -7.67
C ARG A 217 6.36 -2.39 -7.59
N TRP A 218 5.49 -1.52 -8.11
CA TRP A 218 5.75 -0.07 -8.17
C TRP A 218 5.27 0.68 -6.92
N ARG A 219 4.56 0.02 -6.01
CA ARG A 219 4.03 0.59 -4.75
C ARG A 219 3.18 1.85 -4.99
N MET A 220 2.45 1.88 -6.10
CA MET A 220 1.62 3.02 -6.49
C MET A 220 0.28 3.07 -5.72
N GLY A 221 -0.07 2.02 -4.96
CA GLY A 221 -1.24 2.01 -4.06
C GLY A 221 -1.02 2.63 -2.67
N LEU A 222 0.15 3.25 -2.43
CA LEU A 222 0.50 3.81 -1.11
C LEU A 222 -0.05 5.22 -0.86
N THR A 223 -0.38 5.98 -1.90
CA THR A 223 -0.91 7.35 -1.78
C THR A 223 -1.92 7.65 -2.88
N LEU A 224 -2.89 8.54 -2.61
CA LEU A 224 -3.91 8.93 -3.60
C LEU A 224 -3.32 9.39 -4.94
N PRO A 225 -2.31 10.29 -5.00
CA PRO A 225 -1.81 10.76 -6.29
C PRO A 225 -1.12 9.67 -7.10
N ARG A 226 -0.40 8.76 -6.42
CA ARG A 226 0.25 7.63 -7.09
C ARG A 226 -0.78 6.63 -7.63
N PHE A 227 -1.84 6.40 -6.86
CA PHE A 227 -2.87 5.47 -7.28
C PHE A 227 -3.74 6.05 -8.40
N PHE A 228 -4.03 7.35 -8.35
CA PHE A 228 -4.64 8.05 -9.47
C PHE A 228 -3.77 7.98 -10.74
N ALA A 229 -2.46 8.23 -10.63
CA ALA A 229 -1.53 8.08 -11.74
C ALA A 229 -1.50 6.63 -12.29
N LEU A 230 -1.64 5.63 -11.43
CA LEU A 230 -1.79 4.23 -11.84
C LEU A 230 -3.06 4.03 -12.67
N ASN A 231 -4.20 4.57 -12.24
CA ASN A 231 -5.45 4.49 -12.99
C ASN A 231 -5.38 5.23 -14.34
N CYS A 232 -4.72 6.39 -14.40
CA CYS A 232 -4.45 7.09 -15.65
C CYS A 232 -3.61 6.24 -16.60
N LEU A 233 -2.54 5.60 -16.09
CA LEU A 233 -1.70 4.69 -16.88
C LEU A 233 -2.52 3.49 -17.39
N THR A 234 -3.34 2.89 -16.53
CA THR A 234 -4.25 1.81 -16.92
C THR A 234 -5.20 2.27 -18.03
N ALA A 235 -5.81 3.45 -17.90
CA ALA A 235 -6.70 4.00 -18.90
C ALA A 235 -6.02 4.20 -20.25
N ILE A 236 -4.82 4.79 -20.28
CA ILE A 236 -4.04 5.02 -21.50
C ILE A 236 -3.71 3.69 -22.20
N VAL A 237 -3.24 2.70 -21.45
CA VAL A 237 -2.89 1.40 -22.04
C VAL A 237 -4.13 0.66 -22.52
N CYS A 238 -5.21 0.66 -21.74
CA CYS A 238 -6.47 0.06 -22.16
C CYS A 238 -7.01 0.75 -23.43
N THR A 239 -6.96 2.07 -23.52
CA THR A 239 -7.39 2.83 -24.70
C THR A 239 -6.51 2.53 -25.92
N SER A 240 -5.19 2.41 -25.74
CA SER A 240 -4.28 2.07 -26.85
C SER A 240 -4.58 0.70 -27.47
N LEU A 241 -5.13 -0.23 -26.67
CA LEU A 241 -5.55 -1.56 -27.12
C LEU A 241 -7.00 -1.56 -27.63
N ALA A 242 -7.89 -0.81 -26.98
CA ALA A 242 -9.31 -0.78 -27.30
C ALA A 242 -9.60 -0.03 -28.61
N VAL A 243 -8.94 1.10 -28.87
CA VAL A 243 -9.23 1.94 -30.05
C VAL A 243 -9.04 1.17 -31.37
N PRO A 244 -7.94 0.44 -31.61
CA PRO A 244 -7.80 -0.38 -32.83
C PRO A 244 -8.89 -1.45 -32.95
N ILE A 245 -9.31 -2.05 -31.83
CA ILE A 245 -10.37 -3.07 -31.81
C ILE A 245 -11.71 -2.45 -32.20
N ILE A 246 -12.07 -1.31 -31.61
CA ILE A 246 -13.31 -0.60 -31.90
C ILE A 246 -13.37 -0.20 -33.37
N LEU A 247 -12.27 0.32 -33.92
CA LEU A 247 -12.19 0.66 -35.34
C LEU A 247 -12.33 -0.56 -36.24
N ALA A 248 -11.76 -1.71 -35.86
CA ALA A 248 -11.92 -2.96 -36.61
C ALA A 248 -13.36 -3.51 -36.57
N LEU A 249 -14.13 -3.15 -35.55
CA LEU A 249 -15.55 -3.48 -35.41
C LEU A 249 -16.49 -2.45 -36.07
N GLY A 250 -15.94 -1.45 -36.76
CA GLY A 250 -16.73 -0.43 -37.48
C GLY A 250 -17.01 0.84 -36.68
N GLY A 251 -16.44 0.98 -35.49
CA GLY A 251 -16.55 2.20 -34.66
C GLY A 251 -17.62 2.15 -33.57
N GLU A 252 -18.44 1.10 -33.53
CA GLU A 252 -19.53 0.90 -32.58
C GLU A 252 -19.35 -0.45 -31.86
N THR A 253 -19.74 -0.51 -30.58
CA THR A 253 -19.53 -1.69 -29.72
C THR A 253 -20.76 -2.10 -28.91
N GLY A 254 -21.90 -1.45 -29.11
CA GLY A 254 -23.16 -1.72 -28.44
C GLY A 254 -23.18 -1.30 -26.97
N ASN A 255 -22.43 -0.27 -26.58
CA ASN A 255 -22.41 0.24 -25.20
C ASN A 255 -22.48 1.76 -25.15
N GLY A 256 -22.75 2.33 -23.97
CA GLY A 256 -22.95 3.78 -23.79
C GLY A 256 -21.74 4.66 -24.15
N ALA A 257 -20.56 4.10 -24.42
CA ALA A 257 -19.45 4.87 -24.99
C ALA A 257 -19.70 5.24 -26.46
N ASP A 258 -20.55 4.50 -27.18
CA ASP A 258 -20.91 4.77 -28.57
C ASP A 258 -21.66 6.11 -28.71
N ASP A 259 -22.50 6.47 -27.73
CA ASP A 259 -23.19 7.78 -27.69
C ASP A 259 -22.19 8.94 -27.60
N VAL A 260 -21.10 8.75 -26.83
CA VAL A 260 -20.01 9.73 -26.73
C VAL A 260 -19.24 9.83 -28.04
N ILE A 261 -19.03 8.71 -28.73
CA ILE A 261 -18.39 8.68 -30.06
C ILE A 261 -19.26 9.47 -31.05
N ALA A 262 -20.56 9.20 -31.10
CA ALA A 262 -21.50 9.86 -31.99
C ALA A 262 -21.51 11.38 -31.77
N ALA A 263 -21.60 11.83 -30.51
CA ALA A 263 -21.58 13.25 -30.18
C ALA A 263 -20.28 13.96 -30.60
N ILE A 264 -19.11 13.30 -30.46
CA ILE A 264 -17.83 13.89 -30.91
C ILE A 264 -17.73 13.88 -32.43
N GLN A 265 -18.25 12.85 -33.09
CA GLN A 265 -18.17 12.69 -34.54
C GLN A 265 -18.95 13.78 -35.29
N GLU A 266 -20.02 14.31 -34.72
CA GLU A 266 -20.75 15.49 -35.25
C GLU A 266 -19.83 16.71 -35.40
N THR A 267 -18.81 16.84 -34.55
CA THR A 267 -17.89 17.98 -34.56
C THR A 267 -16.62 17.71 -35.37
N VAL A 268 -16.00 16.54 -35.20
CA VAL A 268 -14.63 16.30 -35.71
C VAL A 268 -14.61 15.65 -37.11
N GLN A 269 -15.75 15.13 -37.60
CA GLN A 269 -15.90 14.48 -38.92
C GLN A 269 -14.85 13.40 -39.24
N SER A 270 -14.20 12.85 -38.22
CA SER A 270 -13.20 11.79 -38.33
C SER A 270 -13.48 10.72 -37.30
N LEU A 271 -13.81 9.51 -37.78
CA LEU A 271 -14.14 8.37 -36.92
C LEU A 271 -12.98 8.03 -35.98
N TRP A 272 -11.75 8.04 -36.49
CA TRP A 272 -10.58 7.73 -35.67
C TRP A 272 -10.42 8.70 -34.50
N VAL A 273 -10.59 10.01 -34.75
CA VAL A 273 -10.47 11.02 -33.68
C VAL A 273 -11.63 10.91 -32.70
N ALA A 274 -12.85 10.66 -33.19
CA ALA A 274 -14.04 10.48 -32.35
C ALA A 274 -13.88 9.27 -31.41
N VAL A 275 -13.53 8.10 -31.96
CA VAL A 275 -13.30 6.86 -31.19
C VAL A 275 -12.17 7.05 -30.19
N ALA A 276 -11.02 7.62 -30.60
CA ALA A 276 -9.90 7.82 -29.69
C ALA A 276 -10.25 8.78 -28.54
N SER A 277 -10.95 9.87 -28.84
CA SER A 277 -11.32 10.91 -27.85
C SER A 277 -12.39 10.42 -26.88
N ALA A 278 -13.43 9.76 -27.38
CA ALA A 278 -14.47 9.17 -26.55
C ALA A 278 -13.89 8.06 -25.67
N ASN A 279 -13.05 7.19 -26.25
CA ASN A 279 -12.50 6.06 -25.50
C ASN A 279 -11.54 6.52 -24.41
N ILE A 280 -10.66 7.50 -24.65
CA ILE A 280 -9.76 7.99 -23.57
C ILE A 280 -10.56 8.62 -22.43
N LEU A 281 -11.62 9.37 -22.72
CA LEU A 281 -12.46 10.03 -21.73
C LEU A 281 -13.22 9.00 -20.87
N THR A 282 -13.93 8.07 -21.53
CA THR A 282 -14.72 7.03 -20.85
C THR A 282 -13.83 6.03 -20.12
N SER A 283 -12.71 5.62 -20.73
CA SER A 283 -11.71 4.74 -20.11
C SER A 283 -11.09 5.37 -18.86
N LEU A 284 -10.74 6.66 -18.89
CA LEU A 284 -10.18 7.33 -17.71
C LEU A 284 -11.15 7.34 -16.53
N ALA A 285 -12.42 7.69 -16.79
CA ALA A 285 -13.46 7.66 -15.77
C ALA A 285 -13.65 6.23 -15.22
N ASP A 286 -13.82 5.25 -16.11
CA ASP A 286 -14.05 3.85 -15.77
C ASP A 286 -12.91 3.24 -14.95
N LYS A 287 -11.65 3.50 -15.32
CA LYS A 287 -10.48 2.91 -14.65
C LYS A 287 -10.22 3.61 -13.32
N THR A 288 -10.53 4.89 -13.21
CA THR A 288 -10.49 5.62 -11.94
C THR A 288 -11.52 5.05 -10.97
N ILE A 289 -12.78 4.92 -11.39
CA ILE A 289 -13.85 4.35 -10.57
C ILE A 289 -13.51 2.92 -10.15
N SER A 290 -13.18 2.05 -11.11
CA SER A 290 -12.84 0.65 -10.86
C SER A 290 -11.65 0.49 -9.90
N GLY A 291 -10.59 1.28 -10.10
CA GLY A 291 -9.43 1.27 -9.23
C GLY A 291 -9.76 1.71 -7.81
N PHE A 292 -10.52 2.80 -7.63
CA PHE A 292 -10.87 3.26 -6.28
C PHE A 292 -11.84 2.32 -5.56
N VAL A 293 -12.77 1.69 -6.28
CA VAL A 293 -13.58 0.60 -5.73
C VAL A 293 -12.70 -0.57 -5.29
N ALA A 294 -11.66 -0.91 -6.06
CA ALA A 294 -10.70 -1.93 -5.66
C ALA A 294 -9.91 -1.58 -4.39
N LEU A 295 -9.55 -0.31 -4.16
CA LEU A 295 -8.96 0.12 -2.90
C LEU A 295 -9.95 -0.01 -1.73
N LEU A 296 -11.20 0.40 -1.91
CA LEU A 296 -12.23 0.26 -0.87
C LEU A 296 -12.49 -1.22 -0.52
N ALA A 297 -12.42 -2.12 -1.50
CA ALA A 297 -12.57 -3.55 -1.27
C ALA A 297 -11.52 -4.13 -0.31
N VAL A 298 -10.34 -3.53 -0.20
CA VAL A 298 -9.29 -3.94 0.76
C VAL A 298 -9.71 -3.72 2.22
N ASP A 299 -10.57 -2.72 2.46
CA ASP A 299 -11.10 -2.39 3.78
C ASP A 299 -12.36 -3.21 4.13
N VAL A 300 -13.10 -3.68 3.11
CA VAL A 300 -14.33 -4.47 3.28
C VAL A 300 -14.07 -5.98 3.36
N LEU A 301 -13.10 -6.49 2.60
CA LEU A 301 -12.86 -7.94 2.50
C LEU A 301 -12.11 -8.51 3.72
N PRO A 302 -12.31 -9.81 4.03
CA PRO A 302 -11.69 -10.45 5.20
C PRO A 302 -10.16 -10.29 5.21
N ARG A 303 -9.60 -10.06 6.40
CA ARG A 303 -8.14 -9.95 6.58
C ARG A 303 -7.37 -11.15 6.05
N ALA A 304 -7.98 -12.35 6.03
CA ALA A 304 -7.37 -13.56 5.49
C ALA A 304 -6.95 -13.43 4.01
N VAL A 305 -7.67 -12.63 3.21
CA VAL A 305 -7.36 -12.41 1.78
C VAL A 305 -6.63 -11.09 1.53
N THR A 306 -6.79 -10.09 2.42
CA THR A 306 -6.21 -8.75 2.24
C THR A 306 -4.90 -8.51 3.00
N ALA A 307 -4.53 -9.38 3.94
CA ALA A 307 -3.28 -9.24 4.70
C ALA A 307 -2.02 -9.16 3.82
N PRO A 308 -1.87 -9.93 2.72
CA PRO A 308 -0.67 -9.88 1.88
C PRO A 308 -0.46 -8.56 1.13
N VAL A 309 -1.50 -7.72 1.02
CA VAL A 309 -1.43 -6.44 0.30
C VAL A 309 -1.34 -5.24 1.22
N ARG A 310 -1.35 -5.45 2.55
CA ARG A 310 -1.12 -4.36 3.51
C ARG A 310 0.39 -4.11 3.67
N PRO A 311 0.85 -2.84 3.70
CA PRO A 311 0.07 -1.62 3.76
C PRO A 311 -0.27 -1.07 2.36
N LEU A 312 -1.56 -1.11 1.99
CA LEU A 312 -2.15 -0.21 0.99
C LEU A 312 -2.69 1.02 1.73
N MET A 313 -2.88 2.14 1.02
CA MET A 313 -3.47 3.33 1.64
C MET A 313 -4.86 2.99 2.21
N PRO A 314 -5.08 3.16 3.53
CA PRO A 314 -6.42 3.01 4.10
C PRO A 314 -7.27 4.21 3.67
N LEU A 315 -8.43 3.95 3.08
CA LEU A 315 -9.41 4.99 2.75
C LEU A 315 -10.39 5.17 3.91
N ALA A 316 -10.71 4.08 4.63
CA ALA A 316 -11.46 4.15 5.87
C ALA A 316 -10.51 4.41 7.05
N ALA A 317 -10.55 5.63 7.60
CA ALA A 317 -10.01 5.87 8.94
C ALA A 317 -10.80 5.00 9.92
N ALA A 318 -10.23 3.88 10.37
CA ALA A 318 -10.82 3.13 11.46
C ALA A 318 -10.98 4.09 12.66
N PRO A 319 -12.18 4.21 13.26
CA PRO A 319 -12.31 4.93 14.51
C PRO A 319 -11.31 4.32 15.48
N GLN A 320 -10.40 5.15 16.00
CA GLN A 320 -9.57 4.77 17.12
C GLN A 320 -10.54 4.54 18.28
N HIS A 321 -10.98 3.31 18.49
CA HIS A 321 -11.68 2.94 19.71
C HIS A 321 -10.69 3.13 20.85
N ALA A 322 -10.73 4.33 21.44
CA ALA A 322 -10.20 4.58 22.76
C ALA A 322 -10.88 3.55 23.67
N SER A 323 -10.15 2.52 24.05
CA SER A 323 -10.54 1.64 25.13
C SER A 323 -10.52 2.47 26.42
N VAL A 324 -11.62 3.19 26.66
CA VAL A 324 -11.93 3.72 27.98
C VAL A 324 -12.10 2.49 28.86
N ARG A 325 -11.06 2.15 29.62
CA ARG A 325 -11.22 1.29 30.79
C ARG A 325 -12.03 2.10 31.79
N SER A 326 -13.34 1.92 31.78
CA SER A 326 -14.18 2.19 32.94
C SER A 326 -13.79 1.18 34.02
N GLY A 327 -12.98 1.63 34.98
CA GLY A 327 -12.89 0.98 36.28
C GLY A 327 -14.06 1.44 37.17
N PRO A 328 -14.47 0.62 38.17
CA PRO A 328 -15.52 0.97 39.12
C PRO A 328 -15.15 2.15 40.02
#